data_AF-Q1IJ21-F1
#
_entry.id   AF-Q1IJ21-F1
#
_cell.length_a   1.000
_cell.length_b   1.000
_cell.length_c   1.000
_cell.angle_alpha   90.00
_cell.angle_beta   90.00
_cell.angle_gamma   90.00
#
_symmetry.space_group_name_H-M   'P 1'
#
loop_
_entity.id
_entity.type
_entity.pdbx_description
1 polymer ?
#
loop_
_entity_poly.entity_id
_entity_poly.type
_entity_poly.pdbx_seq_one_letter_code
_entity_poly.pdbx_strand_id
1 'polypeptide(L)'
;MATVIHISEDDAARDFAGLLARIRSGAEVVIERGSLPPIVMRARTEPTGRLLSESIAMAEQHAKELGYDPVMDAEFAADLEKIISNRAPATLLRGNNPWASFLIPAS
;
A
#
# COMPACT_ATOMS: atom_id res chain seq x y z
N MET A 1 14.64 -9.55 12.11
CA MET A 1 13.52 -9.46 13.07
C MET A 1 13.44 -8.01 13.50
N ALA A 2 12.38 -7.28 13.16
CA ALA A 2 12.21 -5.90 13.60
C ALA A 2 11.83 -5.90 15.09
N THR A 3 12.44 -5.02 15.88
CA THR A 3 12.08 -4.85 17.29
C THR A 3 10.75 -4.10 17.36
N VAL A 4 9.74 -4.71 18.00
CA VAL A 4 8.44 -4.08 18.26
C VAL A 4 8.48 -3.42 19.63
N ILE A 5 8.14 -2.14 19.70
CA ILE A 5 8.15 -1.33 20.92
C ILE A 5 6.73 -0.82 21.17
N HIS A 6 6.18 -1.10 22.35
CA HIS A 6 4.88 -0.56 22.78
C HIS A 6 5.10 0.64 23.70
N ILE A 7 4.45 1.76 23.41
CA ILE A 7 4.51 2.97 24.24
C ILE A 7 3.14 3.63 24.37
N SER A 8 2.95 4.42 25.42
CA SER A 8 1.76 5.26 25.56
C SER A 8 1.79 6.46 24.59
N GLU A 9 0.62 7.01 24.26
CA GLU A 9 0.52 8.26 23.50
C GLU A 9 1.23 9.44 24.20
N ASP A 10 1.18 9.49 25.54
CA ASP A 10 1.87 10.52 26.33
C ASP A 10 3.41 10.38 26.21
N ASP A 11 3.94 9.16 26.26
CA ASP A 11 5.36 8.90 26.04
C ASP A 11 5.80 9.20 24.60
N ALA A 12 4.94 8.90 23.62
CA ALA A 12 5.18 9.21 22.22
C ALA A 12 5.26 10.72 21.98
N ALA A 13 4.37 11.49 22.61
CA ALA A 13 4.34 12.94 22.51
C ALA A 13 5.53 13.60 23.23
N ARG A 14 5.99 13.02 24.35
CA ARG A 14 7.10 13.55 25.14
C ARG A 14 8.46 13.48 24.43
N ASP A 15 8.72 12.43 23.65
CA ASP A 15 9.98 12.25 22.91
C ASP A 15 9.76 11.71 21.49
N PHE A 16 9.10 12.52 20.67
CA PHE A 16 8.83 12.15 19.29
C PHE A 16 10.12 12.03 18.44
N ALA A 17 11.14 12.84 18.75
CA ALA A 17 12.41 12.80 18.03
C ALA A 17 13.16 11.47 18.28
N GLY A 18 13.23 11.01 19.53
CA GLY A 18 13.81 9.73 19.89
C GLY A 18 13.01 8.54 19.32
N LEU A 19 11.69 8.64 19.29
CA LEU A 19 10.82 7.67 18.62
C LEU A 19 11.16 7.53 17.12
N LEU A 20 11.26 8.65 16.40
CA LEU A 20 11.63 8.64 14.99
C LEU A 20 13.04 8.09 14.75
N ALA A 21 13.99 8.32 15.67
CA ALA A 21 15.33 7.73 15.57
C ALA A 21 15.29 6.19 15.66
N ARG A 22 14.50 5.65 16.60
CA ARG A 22 14.29 4.20 16.73
C ARG A 22 13.61 3.60 15.50
N ILE A 23 12.60 4.27 14.99
CA ILE A 23 11.89 3.87 13.76
C ILE A 23 12.85 3.82 12.57
N ARG A 24 13.70 4.85 12.41
CA ARG A 24 14.73 4.87 11.35
C ARG A 24 15.80 3.79 11.53
N SER A 25 16.07 3.35 12.76
CA SER A 25 16.93 2.18 13.01
C SER A 25 16.24 0.82 12.77
N GLY A 26 14.98 0.82 12.32
CA GLY A 26 14.24 -0.39 11.96
C GLY A 26 13.29 -0.92 13.04
N ALA A 27 13.00 -0.14 14.08
CA ALA A 27 11.97 -0.50 15.05
C ALA A 27 10.56 -0.24 14.49
N GLU A 28 9.62 -1.10 14.86
CA GLU A 28 8.19 -0.85 14.71
C GLU A 28 7.67 -0.37 16.07
N VAL A 29 6.99 0.78 16.10
CA VAL A 29 6.46 1.35 17.33
C VAL A 29 4.95 1.28 17.32
N VAL A 30 4.38 0.65 18.34
CA VAL A 30 2.95 0.58 18.60
C VAL A 30 2.64 1.61 19.69
N ILE A 31 1.82 2.60 19.36
CA ILE A 31 1.39 3.67 20.25
C ILE A 31 -0.02 3.32 20.75
N GLU A 32 -0.19 3.28 22.08
CA GLU A 32 -1.41 2.87 22.75
C GLU A 32 -2.02 4.03 23.56
N ARG A 33 -3.35 4.10 23.59
CA ARG A 33 -4.09 5.04 24.46
C ARG A 33 -5.36 4.41 25.01
N GLY A 34 -5.23 3.78 26.17
CA GLY A 34 -6.36 3.17 26.88
C GLY A 34 -7.12 2.19 25.97
N SER A 35 -8.42 2.44 25.75
CA SER A 35 -9.28 1.62 24.91
C SER A 35 -9.30 2.02 23.43
N LEU A 36 -8.54 3.05 23.02
CA LEU A 36 -8.46 3.44 21.62
C LEU A 36 -7.64 2.43 20.81
N PRO A 37 -7.95 2.25 19.51
CA PRO A 37 -7.16 1.40 18.64
C PRO A 37 -5.68 1.80 18.62
N PRO A 38 -4.74 0.84 18.72
CA PRO A 38 -3.31 1.13 18.65
C PRO A 38 -2.89 1.69 17.29
N ILE A 39 -1.94 2.64 17.30
CA ILE A 39 -1.34 3.20 16.08
C ILE A 39 0.02 2.55 15.86
N VAL A 40 0.29 2.06 14.65
CA VAL A 40 1.58 1.45 14.30
C VAL A 40 2.39 2.42 13.44
N MET A 41 3.58 2.77 13.89
CA MET A 41 4.56 3.58 13.18
C MET A 41 5.80 2.76 12.83
N ARG A 42 6.20 2.77 11.57
CA ARG A 42 7.41 2.10 11.07
C ARG A 42 8.03 2.91 9.95
N ALA A 43 9.33 2.74 9.74
CA ALA A 43 9.99 3.36 8.59
C ALA A 43 9.39 2.76 7.34
N ARG A 44 9.16 3.60 6.33
CA ARG A 44 8.81 3.10 5.00
C ARG A 44 10.03 2.33 4.50
N THR A 45 9.94 1.01 4.47
CA THR A 45 10.87 0.20 3.70
C THR A 45 10.68 0.59 2.24
N GLU A 46 11.77 0.53 1.46
CA GLU A 46 11.61 0.62 0.01
C GLU A 46 10.54 -0.38 -0.45
N PRO A 47 9.71 -0.03 -1.46
CA PRO A 47 8.74 -0.96 -1.99
C PRO A 47 9.43 -2.31 -2.23
N THR A 48 8.94 -3.38 -1.63
CA THR A 48 9.52 -4.72 -1.79
C THR A 48 9.33 -5.30 -3.20
N GLY A 49 8.90 -4.48 -4.16
CA GLY A 49 8.66 -4.84 -5.55
C GLY A 49 9.05 -3.70 -6.50
N ARG A 50 9.14 -4.07 -7.79
CA ARG A 50 9.42 -3.15 -8.89
C ARG A 50 8.40 -2.00 -8.90
N LEU A 51 8.84 -0.79 -9.21
CA LEU A 51 7.92 0.32 -9.40
C LEU A 51 6.97 0.02 -10.57
N LEU A 52 5.75 0.56 -10.51
CA LEU A 52 4.82 0.44 -11.64
C LEU A 52 5.42 1.08 -12.90
N SER A 53 6.11 2.21 -12.76
CA SER A 53 6.82 2.89 -13.85
C SER A 53 7.88 2.01 -14.51
N GLU A 54 8.67 1.32 -13.70
CA GLU A 54 9.67 0.37 -14.20
C GLU A 54 9.01 -0.82 -14.90
N SER A 55 7.89 -1.32 -14.37
CA SER A 55 7.14 -2.42 -15.00
C SER A 55 6.57 -2.01 -16.36
N ILE A 56 6.04 -0.78 -16.47
CA ILE A 56 5.55 -0.22 -17.74
C ILE A 56 6.71 -0.06 -18.73
N ALA A 57 7.83 0.51 -18.31
CA ALA A 57 9.00 0.68 -19.17
C ALA A 57 9.50 -0.67 -19.74
N MET A 58 9.48 -1.73 -18.93
CA MET A 58 9.83 -3.08 -19.40
C MET A 58 8.82 -3.63 -20.41
N ALA A 59 7.52 -3.41 -20.19
CA ALA A 59 6.49 -3.84 -21.14
C ALA A 59 6.60 -3.11 -22.48
N GLU A 60 6.84 -1.79 -22.46
CA GLU A 60 7.05 -0.98 -23.67
C GLU A 60 8.30 -1.42 -24.43
N GLN A 61 9.39 -1.70 -23.71
CA GLN A 61 10.62 -2.21 -24.32
C GLN A 61 10.39 -3.57 -24.98
N HIS A 62 9.64 -4.45 -24.32
CA HIS A 62 9.30 -5.76 -24.87
C HIS A 62 8.42 -5.66 -26.12
N ALA A 63 7.45 -4.73 -26.16
CA ALA A 63 6.65 -4.47 -27.36
C ALA A 63 7.52 -4.00 -28.55
N LYS A 64 8.51 -3.12 -28.29
CA LYS A 64 9.48 -2.69 -29.31
C LYS A 64 10.31 -3.85 -29.85
N GLU A 65 10.74 -4.77 -28.97
CA GLU A 65 11.51 -5.96 -29.35
C GLU A 65 10.69 -6.95 -30.19
N LEU A 66 9.41 -7.12 -29.88
CA LEU A 66 8.48 -7.97 -30.63
C LEU A 66 8.04 -7.35 -31.97
N GLY A 67 8.07 -6.02 -32.07
CA GLY A 67 7.62 -5.29 -33.26
C GLY A 67 6.09 -5.15 -33.38
N TYR A 68 5.35 -5.51 -32.33
CA TYR A 68 3.90 -5.33 -32.22
C TYR A 68 3.50 -5.17 -30.76
N ASP A 69 2.36 -4.52 -30.54
CA ASP A 69 1.82 -4.34 -29.19
C ASP A 69 1.18 -5.65 -28.68
N PRO A 70 1.59 -6.17 -27.51
CA PRO A 70 0.96 -7.33 -26.91
C PRO A 70 -0.53 -7.07 -26.66
N VAL A 71 -1.38 -7.93 -27.23
CA VAL A 71 -2.83 -7.86 -27.05
C VAL A 71 -3.24 -8.81 -25.93
N MET A 72 -4.19 -8.38 -25.11
CA MET A 72 -4.78 -9.22 -24.08
C MET A 72 -5.58 -10.36 -24.73
N ASP A 73 -5.41 -11.58 -24.23
CA ASP A 73 -6.20 -12.70 -24.68
C ASP A 73 -7.70 -12.42 -24.50
N ALA A 74 -8.51 -12.78 -25.49
CA ALA A 74 -9.92 -12.41 -25.53
C ALA A 74 -10.75 -13.06 -24.42
N GLU A 75 -10.46 -14.32 -24.08
CA GLU A 75 -11.12 -15.03 -22.99
C GLU A 75 -10.72 -14.41 -21.64
N PHE A 76 -9.43 -14.12 -21.47
CA PHE A 76 -8.94 -13.44 -20.28
C PHE A 76 -9.52 -12.03 -20.11
N ALA A 77 -9.65 -11.27 -21.20
CA ALA A 77 -10.26 -9.94 -21.19
C ALA A 77 -11.74 -9.99 -20.75
N ALA A 78 -12.50 -10.95 -21.27
CA ALA A 78 -13.90 -11.16 -20.90
C ALA A 78 -14.03 -11.56 -19.42
N ASP A 79 -13.13 -12.41 -18.91
CA ASP A 79 -13.10 -12.80 -17.50
C ASP A 79 -12.81 -11.60 -16.58
N LEU A 80 -11.83 -10.76 -16.95
CA LEU A 80 -11.53 -9.55 -16.19
C LEU A 80 -12.71 -8.57 -16.18
N GLU A 81 -13.37 -8.37 -17.32
CA GLU A 81 -14.56 -7.50 -17.40
C GLU A 81 -15.66 -7.99 -16.46
N LYS A 82 -15.95 -9.30 -16.46
CA LYS A 82 -16.92 -9.91 -15.56
C LYS A 82 -16.53 -9.80 -14.09
N ILE A 83 -15.24 -9.93 -13.76
CA ILE A 83 -14.75 -9.76 -12.38
C ILE A 83 -14.90 -8.30 -11.95
N ILE A 84 -14.52 -7.36 -12.81
CA ILE A 84 -14.59 -5.92 -12.51
C ILE A 84 -16.04 -5.47 -12.37
N SER A 85 -16.96 -5.96 -13.22
CA SER A 85 -18.38 -5.62 -13.16
C SER A 85 -19.05 -6.13 -11.88
N ASN A 86 -18.61 -7.29 -11.39
CA ASN A 86 -19.20 -7.96 -10.23
C ASN A 86 -18.41 -7.72 -8.93
N ARG A 87 -17.31 -6.97 -8.98
CA ARG A 87 -16.54 -6.68 -7.76
C ARG A 87 -17.40 -5.83 -6.84
N ALA A 88 -17.57 -6.27 -5.60
CA ALA A 88 -18.01 -5.37 -4.55
C ALA A 88 -16.94 -4.26 -4.41
N PRO A 89 -17.33 -3.00 -4.17
CA PRO A 89 -16.36 -2.02 -3.71
C PRO A 89 -15.61 -2.63 -2.54
N ALA A 90 -14.29 -2.49 -2.52
CA ALA A 90 -13.51 -2.94 -1.38
C ALA A 90 -14.01 -2.14 -0.17
N THR A 91 -14.94 -2.72 0.59
CA THR A 91 -15.39 -2.17 1.86
C THR A 91 -14.24 -2.38 2.81
N LEU A 92 -13.28 -1.46 2.77
CA LEU A 92 -12.26 -1.36 3.81
C LEU A 92 -13.03 -1.18 5.11
N LEU A 93 -12.82 -2.11 6.03
CA LEU A 93 -13.37 -2.07 7.38
C LEU A 93 -13.27 -0.63 7.91
N ARG A 94 -14.41 -0.12 8.39
CA ARG A 94 -14.67 1.20 8.98
C ARG A 94 -13.42 2.06 9.25
N GLY A 95 -13.36 3.25 8.63
CA GLY A 95 -12.68 4.41 9.22
C GLY A 95 -11.75 5.17 8.29
N ASN A 96 -10.78 4.51 7.65
CA ASN A 96 -9.70 5.23 6.94
C ASN A 96 -9.41 4.58 5.58
N ASN A 97 -10.05 5.07 4.52
CA ASN A 97 -9.64 4.77 3.14
C ASN A 97 -8.80 5.93 2.57
N PRO A 98 -7.45 5.86 2.61
CA PRO A 98 -6.58 6.87 2.02
C PRO A 98 -6.63 6.91 0.50
N TRP A 99 -7.34 5.98 -0.14
CA TRP A 99 -7.50 5.87 -1.59
C TRP A 99 -8.89 6.29 -2.08
N ALA A 100 -9.78 6.75 -1.20
CA ALA A 100 -11.14 7.14 -1.57
C ALA A 100 -11.19 8.25 -2.63
N SER A 101 -10.19 9.15 -2.65
CA SER A 101 -10.05 10.21 -3.66
C SER A 101 -9.67 9.71 -5.05
N PHE A 102 -9.28 8.44 -5.20
CA PHE A 102 -8.86 7.85 -6.48
C PHE A 102 -9.89 6.86 -7.05
N LEU A 103 -11.02 6.65 -6.37
CA LEU A 103 -12.10 5.82 -6.89
C LEU A 103 -12.88 6.63 -7.93
N ILE A 104 -12.73 6.24 -9.20
CA ILE A 104 -13.57 6.75 -10.29
C ILE A 104 -14.99 6.23 -10.05
N PRO A 105 -16.01 7.09 -9.88
CA PRO A 105 -17.38 6.63 -9.74
C PRO A 105 -17.79 5.90 -11.02
N ALA A 106 -18.37 4.70 -10.87
CA ALA A 106 -18.93 3.97 -11.99
C ALA A 106 -20.08 4.80 -12.59
N SER A 107 -19.92 5.21 -13.85
CA SER A 107 -20.94 5.88 -14.67
C SER A 107 -21.83 4.86 -15.38
#